data_AF-A0A5C5V4Q1-F1
#
_entry.id   AF-A0A5C5V4Q1-F1
#
_cell.length_a   1.000
_cell.length_b   1.000
_cell.length_c   1.000
_cell.angle_alpha   90.00
_cell.angle_beta   90.00
_cell.angle_gamma   90.00
#
_symmetry.space_group_name_H-M   'P 1'
#
loop_
_entity.id
_entity.type
_entity.pdbx_description
1 polymer ?
#
loop_
_entity_poly.entity_id
_entity_poly.type
_entity_poly.pdbx_seq_one_letter_code
_entity_poly.pdbx_strand_id
1 'polypeptide(L)'
;MSGDDETLNEKIGGWIAVIVIAFSALISGGFMPELNVLPYVAWLAIAGLGGAIGVAVYTRNWLHGTIAGLIIGVGAVLGVHAYIIARSMLIEGGTFFSLELLIGGGLGSIPGLLYMYFVADRN
;
A
#
# COMPACT_ATOMS: atom_id res chain seq x y z
N MET A 1 24.95 2.12 20.23
CA MET A 1 23.80 2.26 21.16
C MET A 1 22.89 3.31 20.53
N SER A 2 22.00 2.87 19.63
CA SER A 2 20.55 2.81 19.86
C SER A 2 19.96 4.18 20.19
N GLY A 3 19.77 4.98 19.14
CA GLY A 3 19.06 6.26 19.21
C GLY A 3 18.34 6.56 17.90
N ASP A 4 17.99 5.51 17.12
CA ASP A 4 17.07 5.62 15.98
C ASP A 4 15.65 5.76 16.54
N ASP A 5 15.43 6.80 17.31
CA ASP A 5 14.08 7.24 17.63
C ASP A 5 13.52 7.81 16.33
N GLU A 6 12.85 6.94 15.56
CA GLU A 6 11.94 7.34 14.48
C GLU A 6 11.24 8.63 14.90
N THR A 7 11.37 9.68 14.09
CA THR A 7 10.73 10.94 14.38
C THR A 7 9.23 10.72 14.49
N LEU A 8 8.54 11.53 15.31
CA LEU A 8 7.09 11.41 15.47
C LEU A 8 6.36 11.44 14.11
N ASN A 9 6.93 12.17 13.14
CA ASN A 9 6.42 12.27 11.77
C ASN A 9 6.58 10.97 10.98
N GLU A 10 7.72 10.27 11.11
CA GLU A 10 7.93 8.96 10.48
C GLU A 10 6.92 7.93 11.00
N LYS A 11 6.68 7.90 12.32
CA LYS A 11 5.67 7.00 12.91
C LYS A 11 4.27 7.30 12.38
N ILE A 12 3.86 8.57 12.42
CA ILE A 12 2.51 8.97 12.02
C ILE A 12 2.31 8.77 10.51
N GLY A 13 3.27 9.18 9.68
CA GLY A 13 3.22 9.05 8.22
C GLY A 13 3.17 7.59 7.78
N GLY A 14 4.00 6.74 8.39
CA GLY A 14 4.00 5.30 8.15
C GLY A 14 2.65 4.65 8.47
N TRP A 15 2.07 4.96 9.64
CA TRP A 15 0.76 4.43 10.02
C TRP A 15 -0.36 4.91 9.10
N ILE A 16 -0.36 6.19 8.69
CA ILE A 16 -1.35 6.72 7.73
C ILE A 16 -1.26 5.94 6.41
N ALA A 17 -0.06 5.77 5.87
CA ALA A 17 0.14 5.04 4.62
C ALA A 17 -0.34 3.58 4.76
N VAL A 18 0.11 2.87 5.79
CA VAL A 18 -0.24 1.46 6.02
C VAL A 18 -1.75 1.28 6.15
N ILE A 19 -2.42 2.08 6.98
CA ILE A 19 -3.86 1.96 7.23
C ILE A 19 -4.63 2.21 5.94
N VAL A 20 -4.40 3.35 5.27
CA VAL A 20 -5.20 3.71 4.10
C VAL A 20 -5.00 2.72 2.95
N ILE A 21 -3.75 2.28 2.74
CA ILE A 21 -3.42 1.33 1.68
C ILE A 21 -4.00 -0.06 1.99
N ALA A 22 -3.79 -0.57 3.21
CA ALA A 22 -4.26 -1.90 3.58
C ALA A 22 -5.78 -2.01 3.53
N PHE A 23 -6.51 -1.05 4.10
CA PHE A 23 -7.98 -1.06 4.05
C PHE A 23 -8.50 -0.96 2.62
N SER A 24 -7.93 -0.06 1.79
CA SER A 24 -8.35 0.08 0.40
C SER A 24 -8.10 -1.20 -0.41
N ALA A 25 -6.96 -1.88 -0.18
CA ALA A 25 -6.64 -3.12 -0.86
C ALA A 25 -7.54 -4.29 -0.41
N LEU A 26 -7.85 -4.37 0.88
CA LEU A 26 -8.77 -5.39 1.43
C LEU A 26 -10.21 -5.20 0.94
N ILE A 27 -10.73 -3.96 0.98
CA ILE A 27 -12.09 -3.65 0.55
C ILE A 27 -12.25 -3.91 -0.95
N SER A 28 -11.35 -3.33 -1.76
CA SER A 28 -11.40 -3.50 -3.21
C SER A 28 -11.14 -4.95 -3.64
N GLY A 29 -10.31 -5.69 -2.90
CA GLY A 29 -10.04 -7.11 -3.14
C GLY A 29 -11.20 -8.04 -2.76
N GLY A 30 -12.32 -7.51 -2.24
CA GLY A 30 -13.53 -8.29 -1.97
C GLY A 30 -13.57 -8.99 -0.60
N PHE A 31 -12.68 -8.64 0.33
CA PHE A 31 -12.63 -9.24 1.67
C PHE A 31 -13.55 -8.58 2.68
N MET A 32 -13.90 -7.32 2.42
CA MET A 32 -14.89 -6.57 3.16
C MET A 32 -15.97 -6.09 2.17
N PRO A 33 -16.72 -7.02 1.54
CA PRO A 33 -17.69 -6.67 0.50
C PRO A 33 -18.77 -5.71 1.03
N GLU A 34 -19.15 -5.86 2.30
CA GLU A 34 -20.08 -4.97 3.02
C GLU A 34 -19.62 -3.50 3.06
N LEU A 35 -18.30 -3.25 3.01
CA LEU A 35 -17.72 -1.90 3.05
C LEU A 35 -17.40 -1.36 1.64
N ASN A 36 -17.56 -2.18 0.60
CA ASN A 36 -17.23 -1.81 -0.77
C ASN A 36 -18.34 -0.97 -1.43
N VAL A 37 -18.44 0.28 -0.99
CA VAL A 37 -19.46 1.25 -1.46
C VAL A 37 -19.00 2.09 -2.66
N LEU A 38 -17.73 2.00 -3.06
CA LEU A 38 -17.13 2.80 -4.12
C LEU A 38 -16.63 1.92 -5.29
N PRO A 39 -16.54 2.45 -6.51
CA PRO A 39 -15.96 1.71 -7.63
C PRO A 39 -14.46 1.42 -7.40
N TYR A 40 -13.95 0.36 -8.02
CA TYR A 40 -12.54 -0.05 -7.90
C TYR A 40 -11.52 1.10 -8.06
N VAL A 41 -11.73 1.95 -9.06
CA VAL A 41 -10.85 3.10 -9.36
C VAL A 41 -10.82 4.12 -8.22
N ALA A 42 -11.92 4.27 -7.47
CA ALA A 42 -11.94 5.16 -6.31
C ALA A 42 -11.10 4.59 -5.16
N TRP A 43 -11.11 3.28 -4.93
CA TRP A 43 -10.23 2.64 -3.95
C TRP A 43 -8.76 2.73 -4.35
N LEU A 44 -8.44 2.61 -5.64
CA LEU A 44 -7.09 2.89 -6.16
C LEU A 44 -6.66 4.33 -5.87
N ALA A 45 -7.56 5.30 -6.10
CA ALA A 45 -7.28 6.70 -5.83
C ALA A 45 -7.09 6.97 -4.32
N ILE A 46 -7.93 6.37 -3.46
CA ILE A 46 -7.81 6.49 -2.00
C ILE A 46 -6.48 5.88 -1.52
N ALA A 47 -6.14 4.68 -1.97
CA ALA A 47 -4.87 4.04 -1.62
C ALA A 47 -3.67 4.87 -2.11
N GLY A 48 -3.73 5.37 -3.35
CA GLY A 48 -2.71 6.21 -3.93
C GLY A 48 -2.53 7.53 -3.16
N LEU A 49 -3.60 8.27 -2.91
CA LEU A 49 -3.56 9.54 -2.18
C LEU A 49 -3.16 9.35 -0.72
N GLY A 50 -3.68 8.32 -0.06
CA GLY A 50 -3.31 7.98 1.31
C GLY A 50 -1.84 7.58 1.44
N GLY A 51 -1.35 6.78 0.49
CA GLY A 51 0.07 6.46 0.37
C GLY A 51 0.91 7.71 0.13
N ALA A 52 0.49 8.57 -0.81
CA ALA A 52 1.17 9.82 -1.13
C ALA A 52 1.32 10.72 0.10
N ILE A 53 0.22 10.95 0.83
CA ILE A 53 0.21 11.78 2.04
C ILE A 53 1.05 11.14 3.14
N GLY A 54 0.84 9.86 3.43
CA GLY A 54 1.56 9.17 4.49
C GLY A 54 3.07 9.12 4.25
N VAL A 55 3.50 8.82 3.02
CA VAL A 55 4.93 8.74 2.67
C VAL A 55 5.55 10.13 2.50
N ALA A 56 4.80 11.14 2.07
CA ALA A 56 5.28 12.52 2.06
C ALA A 56 5.53 13.07 3.47
N VAL A 57 4.75 12.63 4.47
CA VAL A 57 4.99 12.97 5.89
C VAL A 57 6.12 12.14 6.48
N TYR A 58 6.27 10.88 6.05
CA TYR A 58 7.34 9.99 6.48
C TYR A 58 8.73 10.45 6.00
N THR A 59 8.84 10.89 4.74
CA THR A 59 10.13 11.20 4.11
C THR A 59 10.52 12.66 4.28
N ARG A 60 11.85 12.93 4.26
CA ARG A 60 12.38 14.30 4.28
C ARG A 60 12.13 15.06 2.98
N ASN A 61 12.14 14.34 1.85
CA ASN A 61 11.92 14.91 0.52
C ASN A 61 10.47 14.70 0.08
N TRP A 62 9.59 15.61 0.50
CA TRP A 62 8.14 15.53 0.31
C TRP A 62 7.69 15.20 -1.13
N LEU A 63 8.37 15.73 -2.16
CA LEU A 63 8.03 15.47 -3.56
C LEU A 63 8.29 14.00 -3.94
N HIS A 64 9.47 13.49 -3.59
CA HIS A 64 9.85 12.11 -3.89
C HIS A 64 9.07 11.13 -3.02
N GLY A 65 8.78 11.49 -1.77
CA GLY A 65 7.87 10.76 -0.89
C GLY A 65 6.46 10.66 -1.44
N THR A 66 5.93 11.75 -1.99
CA THR A 66 4.60 11.75 -2.63
C THR A 66 4.56 10.77 -3.80
N ILE A 67 5.58 10.79 -4.67
CA ILE A 67 5.68 9.89 -5.83
C ILE A 67 5.81 8.44 -5.36
N ALA A 68 6.71 8.17 -4.40
CA ALA A 68 6.87 6.85 -3.79
C ALA A 68 5.55 6.33 -3.22
N GLY A 69 4.87 7.15 -2.42
CA GLY A 69 3.61 6.82 -1.79
C GLY A 69 2.47 6.53 -2.78
N LEU A 70 2.39 7.29 -3.88
CA LEU A 70 1.44 6.99 -4.97
C LEU A 70 1.68 5.59 -5.54
N ILE A 71 2.95 5.27 -5.83
CA ILE A 71 3.33 3.97 -6.41
C ILE A 71 3.08 2.83 -5.41
N ILE A 72 3.43 3.02 -4.14
CA ILE A 72 3.18 2.03 -3.07
C ILE A 72 1.68 1.77 -2.94
N GLY A 73 0.85 2.82 -2.84
CA GLY A 73 -0.58 2.69 -2.63
C GLY A 73 -1.31 2.05 -3.80
N VAL A 74 -1.10 2.57 -5.01
CA VAL A 74 -1.69 2.00 -6.25
C VAL A 74 -1.16 0.58 -6.48
N GLY A 75 0.15 0.40 -6.33
CA GLY A 75 0.82 -0.89 -6.52
C GLY A 75 0.29 -1.96 -5.57
N ALA A 76 0.06 -1.64 -4.30
CA ALA A 76 -0.49 -2.60 -3.34
C ALA A 76 -1.90 -3.09 -3.72
N VAL A 77 -2.79 -2.19 -4.15
CA VAL A 77 -4.14 -2.56 -4.58
C VAL A 77 -4.11 -3.43 -5.84
N LEU A 78 -3.26 -3.06 -6.82
CA LEU A 78 -3.05 -3.84 -8.04
C LEU A 78 -2.42 -5.21 -7.74
N GLY A 79 -1.47 -5.27 -6.81
CA GLY A 79 -0.80 -6.50 -6.39
C GLY A 79 -1.75 -7.48 -5.72
N VAL A 80 -2.65 -6.98 -4.86
CA VAL A 80 -3.74 -7.80 -4.29
C VAL A 80 -4.65 -8.34 -5.39
N HIS A 81 -5.04 -7.52 -6.37
CA HIS A 81 -5.88 -7.97 -7.48
C HIS A 81 -5.19 -9.02 -8.34
N ALA A 82 -3.93 -8.78 -8.72
CA ALA A 82 -3.13 -9.72 -9.49
C ALA A 82 -2.97 -11.05 -8.75
N TYR A 83 -2.77 -11.01 -7.43
CA TYR A 83 -2.70 -12.19 -6.58
C TYR A 83 -4.01 -12.99 -6.60
N ILE A 84 -5.15 -12.32 -6.41
CA ILE A 84 -6.48 -12.95 -6.44
C ILE A 84 -6.70 -13.66 -7.78
N ILE A 85 -6.39 -12.99 -8.89
CA ILE A 85 -6.52 -13.54 -10.25
C ILE A 85 -5.62 -14.77 -10.40
N ALA A 86 -4.32 -14.64 -10.11
CA ALA A 86 -3.36 -15.73 -10.25
C ALA A 86 -3.75 -16.94 -9.39
N ARG A 87 -4.19 -16.72 -8.14
CA ARG A 87 -4.63 -17.78 -7.24
C ARG A 87 -5.92 -18.45 -7.73
N SER A 88 -6.90 -17.68 -8.21
CA SER A 88 -8.16 -18.22 -8.75
C SER A 88 -7.94 -19.11 -9.99
N MET A 89 -6.85 -18.88 -10.73
CA MET A 89 -6.43 -19.72 -11.85
C MET A 89 -5.72 -21.01 -11.41
N LEU A 90 -5.11 -21.02 -10.21
CA LEU A 90 -4.26 -22.11 -9.73
C LEU A 90 -4.95 -23.02 -8.70
N ILE A 91 -5.93 -22.51 -7.95
CA ILE A 91 -6.58 -23.23 -6.85
C ILE A 91 -8.10 -23.04 -6.98
N GLU A 92 -8.87 -24.13 -7.07
CA GLU A 92 -10.34 -24.12 -7.12
C GLU A 92 -11.03 -23.72 -5.78
N GLY A 93 -10.30 -23.13 -4.84
CA GLY A 93 -10.78 -22.79 -3.50
C GLY A 93 -11.16 -21.31 -3.37
N GLY A 94 -12.45 -21.05 -3.12
CA GLY A 94 -13.02 -19.70 -2.97
C GLY A 94 -12.72 -19.00 -1.63
N THR A 95 -12.02 -19.65 -0.70
CA THR A 95 -11.58 -19.04 0.57
C THR A 95 -10.14 -18.56 0.46
N PHE A 96 -9.93 -17.27 0.74
CA PHE A 96 -8.62 -16.63 0.76
C PHE A 96 -8.23 -16.29 2.20
N PHE A 97 -6.98 -16.51 2.58
CA PHE A 97 -6.46 -16.06 3.87
C PHE A 97 -6.02 -14.60 3.76
N SER A 98 -6.38 -13.75 4.74
CA SER A 98 -6.01 -12.32 4.73
C SER A 98 -4.49 -12.08 4.68
N LEU A 99 -3.69 -13.02 5.21
CA LEU A 99 -2.23 -13.01 5.16
C LEU A 99 -1.67 -13.14 3.73
N GLU A 100 -2.36 -13.86 2.84
CA GLU A 100 -1.95 -14.03 1.45
C GLU A 100 -2.03 -12.71 0.66
N LEU A 101 -2.95 -11.83 1.04
CA LEU A 101 -3.09 -10.51 0.42
C LEU A 101 -2.06 -9.53 0.92
N LEU A 102 -1.57 -9.68 2.16
CA LEU A 102 -0.41 -8.92 2.61
C LEU A 102 0.80 -9.25 1.74
N ILE A 103 0.91 -10.48 1.25
CA ILE A 103 1.92 -10.86 0.26
C ILE A 103 1.62 -10.19 -1.08
N GLY A 104 0.39 -10.30 -1.61
CA GLY A 104 0.02 -9.66 -2.88
C GLY A 104 0.23 -8.13 -2.87
N GLY A 105 -0.25 -7.44 -1.85
CA GLY A 105 -0.09 -6.01 -1.66
C GLY A 105 1.35 -5.61 -1.36
N GLY A 106 2.06 -6.39 -0.55
CA GLY A 106 3.48 -6.20 -0.29
C GLY A 106 4.30 -6.28 -1.58
N LEU A 107 4.10 -7.33 -2.39
CA LEU A 107 4.75 -7.49 -3.69
C LEU A 107 4.40 -6.34 -4.64
N GLY A 108 3.12 -5.96 -4.69
CA GLY A 108 2.66 -4.83 -5.52
C GLY A 108 3.28 -3.49 -5.11
N SER A 109 3.61 -3.31 -3.83
CA SER A 109 4.24 -2.09 -3.31
C SER A 109 5.75 -1.99 -3.57
N ILE A 110 6.42 -3.10 -3.97
CA ILE A 110 7.88 -3.17 -4.16
C ILE A 110 8.44 -2.05 -5.04
N PRO A 111 7.89 -1.76 -6.25
CA PRO A 111 8.44 -0.70 -7.09
C PRO A 111 8.48 0.66 -6.40
N GLY A 112 7.47 0.97 -5.60
CA GLY A 112 7.40 2.22 -4.84
C GLY A 112 8.37 2.24 -3.65
N LEU A 113 8.52 1.11 -2.94
CA LEU A 113 9.51 0.96 -1.87
C LEU A 113 10.95 1.08 -2.41
N LEU A 114 11.25 0.50 -3.58
CA LEU A 114 12.54 0.64 -4.23
C LEU A 114 12.81 2.11 -4.62
N TYR A 115 11.82 2.78 -5.20
CA TYR A 115 11.95 4.20 -5.55
C TYR A 115 12.20 5.06 -4.30
N MET A 116 11.48 4.80 -3.21
CA MET A 116 11.67 5.47 -1.92
C MET A 116 13.11 5.29 -1.42
N TYR A 117 13.58 4.05 -1.35
CA TYR A 117 14.90 3.71 -0.83
C TYR A 117 16.05 4.30 -1.66
N PHE A 118 15.94 4.28 -2.99
CA PHE A 118 17.02 4.75 -3.86
C PHE A 118 17.01 6.26 -4.11
N VAL A 119 15.83 6.90 -4.07
CA VAL A 119 15.66 8.28 -4.55
C VAL A 119 15.11 9.21 -3.47
N ALA A 120 14.12 8.79 -2.69
CA ALA A 120 13.47 9.66 -1.71
C ALA A 120 14.27 9.81 -0.41
N ASP A 121 14.96 8.75 0.05
CA ASP A 121 15.70 8.75 1.32
C ASP A 121 17.17 9.17 1.19
N ARG A 122 17.72 9.20 -0.03
CA ARG A 122 19.15 9.52 -0.28
C ARG A 122 19.44 11.00 -0.57
N ASN A 123 18.42 11.84 -0.76
CA ASN A 123 18.53 13.27 -1.12
C ASN A 123 17.89 14.16 -0.07
#